data_AF-A0A248TH99-F1
#
_entry.id   AF-A0A248TH99-F1
#
_cell.length_a   1.000
_cell.length_b   1.000
_cell.length_c   1.000
_cell.angle_alpha   90.00
_cell.angle_beta   90.00
_cell.angle_gamma   90.00
#
_symmetry.space_group_name_H-M   'P 1'
#
loop_
_entity.id
_entity.type
_entity.pdbx_description
1 polymer ?
#
loop_
_entity_poly.entity_id
_entity_poly.type
_entity_poly.pdbx_seq_one_letter_code
_entity_poly.pdbx_strand_id
1 'polypeptide(L)' 'MYTEELLKDIEIHRAKMVELASISSFSNHQVLKASIELDNLINRYYTLTLKKEA' A
#
# COMPACT_ATOMS: atom_id res chain seq x y z
N MET A 1 0.20 -9.26 13.92
CA MET A 1 0.46 -8.05 13.10
C MET A 1 -0.39 -6.95 13.68
N TYR A 2 0.25 -6.00 14.35
CA TYR A 2 -0.45 -4.84 14.91
C TYR A 2 -0.79 -3.87 13.77
N THR A 3 -1.91 -3.15 13.88
CA THR A 3 -2.36 -2.16 12.88
C THR A 3 -1.29 -1.11 12.56
N GLU A 4 -0.40 -0.82 13.51
CA GLU A 4 0.73 0.11 13.36
C GLU A 4 1.83 -0.42 12.42
N GLU A 5 2.14 -1.72 12.48
CA GLU A 5 3.07 -2.37 11.55
C GLU A 5 2.51 -2.33 10.12
N LEU A 6 1.21 -2.55 9.98
CA LEU A 6 0.53 -2.49 8.69
C LEU A 6 0.52 -1.07 8.11
N LEU A 7 0.34 -0.03 8.93
CA LEU A 7 0.46 1.37 8.49
C LEU A 7 1.87 1.69 8.00
N LYS A 8 2.91 1.18 8.69
CA LYS A 8 4.29 1.35 8.27
C LYS A 8 4.55 0.69 6.91
N ASP A 9 4.03 -0.52 6.72
CA ASP A 9 4.15 -1.24 5.44
C ASP A 9 3.43 -0.49 4.31
N ILE A 10 2.24 0.07 4.57
CA ILE A 10 1.50 0.91 3.62
C ILE A 10 2.36 2.10 3.18
N GLU A 11 2.97 2.83 4.12
CA GLU A 11 3.77 4.02 3.77
C GLU A 11 5.04 3.65 2.99
N ILE A 12 5.69 2.53 3.33
CA ILE A 12 6.86 2.03 2.57
C ILE A 12 6.47 1.72 1.12
N HIS A 13 5.34 1.04 0.89
CA HIS A 13 4.90 0.68 -0.46
C HIS A 13 4.43 1.91 -1.24
N ARG A 14 3.78 2.88 -0.57
CA ARG A 14 3.42 4.17 -1.16
C ARG A 14 4.65 4.94 -1.61
N ALA A 15 5.66 5.08 -0.76
CA ALA A 15 6.90 5.79 -1.09
C ALA A 15 7.60 5.15 -2.30
N LYS A 16 7.70 3.81 -2.32
CA LYS A 16 8.28 3.05 -3.43
C LYS A 16 7.51 3.23 -4.73
N MET A 17 6.17 3.21 -4.69
CA MET A 17 5.34 3.46 -5.87
C MET A 17 5.57 4.85 -6.45
N VAL A 18 5.63 5.88 -5.58
CA VAL A 18 5.88 7.28 -5.98
C VAL A 18 7.28 7.44 -6.58
N GLU A 19 8.29 6.84 -5.96
CA GLU A 19 9.66 6.85 -6.48
C GLU A 19 9.72 6.21 -7.87
N LEU A 20 9.19 4.99 -8.02
CA LEU A 20 9.14 4.29 -9.30
C LEU A 20 8.38 5.07 -10.38
N ALA A 21 7.26 5.71 -10.02
CA ALA A 21 6.48 6.53 -10.95
C ALA A 21 7.24 7.78 -11.38
N SER A 22 8.02 8.39 -10.48
CA SER A 22 8.80 9.60 -10.77
C SER A 22 9.95 9.35 -11.75
N ILE A 23 10.54 8.16 -11.74
CA ILE A 23 11.65 7.78 -12.65
C ILE A 23 11.18 7.06 -13.92
N SER A 24 9.90 6.69 -14.02
CA SER A 24 9.35 5.96 -15.16
C SER A 24 8.02 6.55 -15.65
N SER A 25 6.89 5.91 -15.34
CA SER A 25 5.53 6.38 -15.61
C SER A 25 4.55 5.61 -14.74
N PHE A 26 3.34 6.14 -14.56
CA PHE A 26 2.25 5.40 -13.88
C PHE A 26 1.79 4.14 -14.63
N SER A 27 2.11 4.04 -15.92
CA SER A 27 1.85 2.84 -16.72
C SER A 27 2.96 1.79 -16.66
N ASN A 28 4.07 2.09 -15.97
CA ASN A 28 5.17 1.15 -15.81
C ASN A 28 4.70 -0.09 -15.03
N HIS A 29 5.06 -1.27 -15.52
CA HIS A 29 4.63 -2.54 -14.91
C HIS A 29 5.02 -2.67 -13.42
N GLN A 30 6.17 -2.12 -13.02
CA GLN A 30 6.60 -2.13 -11.62
C GLN A 30 5.78 -1.18 -10.76
N VAL A 31 5.36 -0.03 -11.31
CA VAL A 31 4.47 0.92 -10.63
C VAL A 31 3.07 0.33 -10.46
N LEU A 32 2.55 -0.34 -11.49
CA LEU A 32 1.27 -1.05 -11.42
C LEU A 32 1.30 -2.17 -10.37
N LYS A 33 2.38 -2.97 -10.34
CA LYS A 33 2.55 -4.01 -9.33
C LYS A 33 2.61 -3.43 -7.92
N ALA A 34 3.38 -2.35 -7.72
CA ALA A 34 3.46 -1.66 -6.44
C ALA A 34 2.10 -1.08 -6.01
N SER A 35 1.31 -0.54 -6.96
CA SER A 35 -0.05 -0.05 -6.70
C SER A 35 -1.00 -1.16 -6.26
N ILE A 36 -0.95 -2.33 -6.89
CA ILE A 36 -1.77 -3.49 -6.51
C ILE A 36 -1.40 -3.99 -5.10
N GLU A 37 -0.10 -4.05 -4.79
CA GLU A 37 0.38 -4.43 -3.46
C GLU A 37 -0.07 -3.42 -2.39
N LEU A 38 0.01 -2.12 -2.69
CA LEU A 38 -0.46 -1.06 -1.81
C LEU A 38 -1.97 -1.14 -1.54
N ASP A 39 -2.78 -1.34 -2.58
CA ASP A 39 -4.24 -1.51 -2.45
C ASP A 39 -4.60 -2.69 -1.55
N ASN A 40 -3.89 -3.81 -1.67
CA ASN A 40 -4.10 -4.98 -0.81
C ASN A 40 -3.79 -4.69 0.66
N LEU A 41 -2.72 -3.94 0.95
CA LEU A 41 -2.37 -3.54 2.32
C LEU A 41 -3.40 -2.59 2.92
N ILE A 42 -3.87 -1.62 2.13
CA ILE A 42 -4.91 -0.67 2.54
C ILE A 42 -6.23 -1.41 2.83
N ASN A 43 -6.66 -2.30 1.94
CA ASN A 43 -7.88 -3.09 2.13
C ASN A 43 -7.79 -4.00 3.38
N ARG A 44 -6.62 -4.58 3.63
CA ARG A 44 -6.37 -5.36 4.84
C ARG A 44 -6.44 -4.49 6.09
N TYR A 45 -5.90 -3.27 6.04
CA TYR A 45 -5.97 -2.32 7.14
C TYR A 45 -7.43 -1.95 7.44
N TYR A 46 -8.19 -1.54 6.42
CA TYR A 46 -9.62 -1.25 6.55
C TYR A 46 -10.39 -2.43 7.13
N THR A 47 -10.15 -3.65 6.67
CA THR A 47 -10.83 -4.84 7.19
C THR A 47 -10.52 -5.06 8.67
N LEU A 48 -9.27 -4.86 9.10
CA LEU A 48 -8.86 -5.03 10.49
C LEU A 48 -9.36 -3.91 11.39
N THR A 49 -9.46 -2.67 10.90
CA THR A 49 -10.00 -1.54 11.66
C THR A 49 -11.53 -1.58 11.75
N LEU A 50 -12.22 -1.90 10.66
CA LEU A 50 -13.69 -2.04 10.65
C LEU A 50 -14.16 -3.21 11.53
N LYS A 51 -13.41 -4.33 11.57
CA LYS A 51 -13.68 -5.43 12.51
C LYS A 51 -13.43 -5.08 13.98
N LYS A 52 -12.76 -3.96 14.26
CA LYS A 52 -12.45 -3.52 15.63
C LYS A 52 -13.54 -2.60 16.20
N GLU A 53 -14.43 -2.08 15.34
CA GLU A 53 -15.54 -1.17 15.67
C GLU A 53 -16.91 -1.87 15.71
N ALA A 54 -16.97 -3.17 15.37
CA ALA A 54 -18.16 -4.03 15.43
C ALA A 54 -18.08 -4.99 16.61
#